data_AF-A0A1H7EVG4-F1
#
_entry.id   AF-A0A1H7EVG4-F1
#
_cell.length_a   1.000
_cell.length_b   1.000
_cell.length_c   1.000
_cell.angle_alpha   90.00
_cell.angle_beta   90.00
_cell.angle_gamma   90.00
#
_symmetry.space_group_name_H-M   'P 1'
#
loop_
_entity.id
_entity.type
_entity.pdbx_description
1 polymer ?
#
loop_
_entity_poly.entity_id
_entity_poly.type
_entity_poly.pdbx_seq_one_letter_code
_entity_poly.pdbx_strand_id
1 'polypeptide(L)' 'MAQNIYDTAAFFEGYQQLPRSVHGLDGAPEWPALQALVPPLQGLRVVDLG' A
#
# COMPACT_ATOMS: atom_id res chain seq x y z
N MET A 1 27.69 4.89 6.95
CA MET A 1 26.35 4.26 6.92
C MET A 1 25.88 4.30 5.48
N ALA A 2 25.33 3.21 4.94
CA ALA A 2 24.83 3.19 3.56
C ALA A 2 23.54 4.04 3.48
N GLN A 3 23.37 4.82 2.40
CA GLN A 3 22.16 5.61 2.19
C GLN A 3 20.98 4.68 1.95
N ASN A 4 19.87 4.91 2.66
CA ASN A 4 18.64 4.16 2.46
C ASN A 4 17.98 4.59 1.14
N ILE A 5 17.72 3.64 0.25
CA ILE A 5 17.08 3.91 -1.05
C ILE A 5 15.64 4.41 -0.88
N TYR A 6 14.97 4.06 0.22
CA TYR A 6 13.60 4.49 0.53
C TYR A 6 13.48 5.99 0.78
N ASP A 7 14.60 6.67 1.09
CA ASP A 7 14.63 8.12 1.32
C ASP A 7 14.88 8.92 0.03
N THR A 8 14.98 8.24 -1.12
CA THR A 8 15.26 8.89 -2.41
C THR A 8 13.96 9.20 -3.16
N ALA A 9 13.86 10.41 -3.74
CA ALA A 9 12.70 10.80 -4.53
C ALA A 9 12.44 9.84 -5.70
N ALA A 10 13.51 9.37 -6.37
CA ALA A 10 13.41 8.43 -7.48
C ALA A 10 12.75 7.10 -7.08
N PHE A 11 12.99 6.60 -5.87
CA PHE A 11 12.32 5.40 -5.38
C PHE A 11 10.82 5.64 -5.27
N PHE A 12 10.42 6.77 -4.66
CA PHE A 12 9.02 7.11 -4.47
C PHE A 12 8.30 7.33 -5.81
N GLU A 13 8.93 8.03 -6.76
CA GLU A 13 8.39 8.24 -8.11
C GLU A 13 8.11 6.91 -8.84
N GLY A 14 8.97 5.91 -8.69
CA GLY A 14 8.74 4.57 -9.23
C GLY A 14 7.65 3.81 -8.46
N TYR A 15 7.66 3.91 -7.13
CA TYR A 15 6.70 3.23 -6.26
C TYR A 15 5.26 3.70 -6.49
N GLN A 16 5.05 5.01 -6.72
CA GLN A 16 3.74 5.59 -7.01
C GLN A 16 3.12 5.09 -8.32
N GLN A 17 3.91 4.48 -9.22
CA GLN A 17 3.43 3.96 -10.50
C GLN A 17 2.94 2.52 -10.43
N LEU A 18 3.04 1.86 -9.27
CA LEU A 18 2.54 0.50 -9.11
C LEU A 18 1.03 0.45 -9.35
N PRO A 19 0.49 -0.62 -9.97
CA PRO A 19 -0.95 -0.72 -10.25
C PRO A 19 -1.84 -0.50 -9.03
N ARG A 20 -1.44 -0.99 -7.85
CA ARG A 20 -2.14 -0.74 -6.58
C ARG A 20 -2.17 0.75 -6.16
N SER A 21 -1.17 1.52 -6.56
CA SER A 21 -1.07 2.95 -6.27
C SER A 21 -1.89 3.79 -7.26
N VAL A 22 -2.04 3.32 -8.49
CA VAL A 22 -2.79 4.01 -9.56
C VAL A 22 -4.28 3.63 -9.56
N HIS A 23 -4.59 2.36 -9.33
CA HIS A 23 -5.95 1.80 -9.43
C HIS A 23 -6.54 1.43 -8.06
N GLY A 24 -5.85 1.72 -6.96
CA GLY A 24 -6.29 1.38 -5.61
C GLY A 24 -6.39 -0.12 -5.39
N LEU A 25 -7.39 -0.54 -4.59
CA LEU A 25 -7.61 -1.95 -4.24
C LEU A 25 -7.90 -2.84 -5.47
N ASP A 26 -8.47 -2.28 -6.54
CA ASP A 26 -8.70 -3.00 -7.81
C ASP A 26 -7.38 -3.30 -8.55
N GLY A 27 -6.33 -2.53 -8.27
CA GLY A 27 -4.96 -2.77 -8.77
C GLY A 27 -4.09 -3.64 -7.87
N ALA A 28 -4.62 -4.11 -6.74
CA ALA A 28 -3.91 -4.92 -5.76
C ALA A 28 -4.41 -6.38 -5.83
N PRO A 29 -3.78 -7.26 -6.63
CA PRO A 29 -4.23 -8.66 -6.80
C PRO A 29 -4.23 -9.45 -5.48
N GLU A 30 -3.41 -9.05 -4.51
CA GLU A 30 -3.35 -9.61 -3.17
C GLU A 30 -4.52 -9.18 -2.26
N TRP A 31 -5.23 -8.10 -2.61
CA TRP A 31 -6.24 -7.51 -1.72
C TRP A 31 -7.36 -8.47 -1.31
N PRO A 32 -7.95 -9.30 -2.20
CA PRO A 32 -9.00 -10.24 -1.79
C PRO A 32 -8.52 -11.24 -0.72
N ALA A 33 -7.25 -11.66 -0.79
CA ALA A 33 -6.67 -12.57 0.20
C ALA A 33 -6.42 -11.85 1.54
N LEU A 34 -5.93 -10.61 1.50
CA LEU A 34 -5.72 -9.81 2.71
C LEU A 34 -7.05 -9.44 3.39
N GLN A 35 -8.05 -9.04 2.60
CA GLN A 35 -9.38 -8.70 3.10
C GLN A 35 -10.02 -9.88 3.86
N ALA A 36 -9.79 -11.11 3.42
CA ALA A 36 -10.29 -12.31 4.09
C ALA A 36 -9.68 -12.54 5.50
N LEU A 37 -8.51 -11.92 5.78
CA LEU A 37 -7.85 -11.99 7.09
C LEU A 37 -8.23 -10.84 8.02
N VAL A 38 -8.80 -9.77 7.47
CA VAL A 38 -9.15 -8.57 8.22
C VAL A 38 -10.56 -8.73 8.84
N PRO A 39 -10.73 -8.48 10.15
CA PRO A 39 -12.04 -8.54 10.79
C PRO A 39 -12.97 -7.42 10.28
N PRO A 40 -14.29 -7.50 10.54
CA PRO A 40 -15.21 -6.40 10.23
C PRO A 40 -14.71 -5.06 10.81
N LEU A 41 -14.50 -4.07 9.94
CA LEU A 41 -13.92 -2.77 10.32
C LEU A 41 -14.95 -1.76 10.84
N GLN A 42 -16.24 -2.08 10.75
CA GLN A 42 -17.32 -1.17 11.12
C GLN A 42 -17.23 -0.79 12.61
N GLY A 43 -17.14 0.52 12.87
CA GLY A 43 -17.04 1.06 14.24
C GLY A 43 -15.63 1.02 14.83
N LEU A 44 -14.63 0.55 14.09
CA LEU A 44 -13.22 0.60 14.52
C LEU A 44 -12.56 1.91 14.07
N ARG A 45 -11.52 2.33 14.80
CA ARG A 45 -10.61 3.38 14.34
C ARG A 45 -9.45 2.71 13.62
N VAL A 46 -9.36 2.93 12.32
CA VAL A 46 -8.35 2.30 11.43
C VAL A 46 -7.41 3.37 10.89
N VAL A 47 -6.14 3.03 10.77
CA VAL A 47 -5.13 3.83 10.06
C VAL A 47 -4.71 3.07 8.81
N ASP A 48 -4.75 3.74 7.66
CA ASP A 48 -4.21 3.25 6.40
C ASP A 48 -2.92 4.03 6.10
N LEU A 49 -1.83 3.31 5.87
CA LEU A 49 -0.50 3.87 5.61
C LEU A 49 -0.04 3.37 4.25
N GLY A 50 -0.11 4.28 3.26
CA GLY A 50 0.25 4.03 1.86
C GLY A 50 1.75 3.89 1.61
#